data_AF-A0A368VW51-F1
#
_entry.id   AF-A0A368VW51-F1
#
_cell.length_a   1.000
_cell.length_b   1.000
_cell.length_c   1.000
_cell.angle_alpha   90.00
_cell.angle_beta   90.00
_cell.angle_gamma   90.00
#
_symmetry.space_group_name_H-M   'P 1'
#
loop_
_entity.id
_entity.type
_entity.pdbx_description
1 polymer ?
#
loop_
_entity_poly.entity_id
_entity_poly.type
_entity_poly.pdbx_seq_one_letter_code
_entity_poly.pdbx_strand_id
1 'polypeptide(L)'
;MTEAAGTEAGGEAAGNTCNFPGCDRVVPRSGGPGRPAEYCDLPGHTRWRAWKERQRRDHEQQSSTQPVTVTESEGPVTAARLRADDLLTQFRSVSTQLSHTLEQAVAELRTLSDPSATEAQIQAVHADAAQRVASAEQALAAEQQHHHEAEQARAAAEAAAEDATVAAEHAESEAEQARQERDAATAEAQSARQRATEEVEAARTEAEQTVAAARSQAAEEVAAAREETEQAQREATQERQQARAEAEEAKREAADEVRAAREELAERTRERDAALQRAARAEQAREHAETQLDEVKTELQQARQDERSSRAELAELRKQHADEVATLRRESAVSVQQAKDEVAQRLVALDDARAQTLVRAQRAESQLDAALTELHALRDAGKQDNAGQPSALSEAEAESSDGEIR
;
A
#
# COMPACT_ATOMS: atom_id res chain seq x y z
N MET A 1 -26.99 -8.30 -66.08
CA MET A 1 -26.47 -7.36 -67.09
C MET A 1 -25.38 -8.06 -67.85
N THR A 2 -25.44 -8.00 -69.19
CA THR A 2 -24.37 -8.27 -70.19
C THR A 2 -23.80 -9.70 -70.21
N GLU A 3 -23.76 -10.46 -71.30
CA GLU A 3 -23.85 -10.19 -72.74
C GLU A 3 -24.29 -11.48 -73.45
N ALA A 4 -25.25 -11.38 -74.38
CA ALA A 4 -25.52 -12.43 -75.35
C ALA A 4 -24.61 -12.18 -76.57
N ALA A 5 -23.75 -13.15 -76.88
CA ALA A 5 -22.91 -13.15 -78.06
C ALA A 5 -23.77 -13.33 -79.32
N GLY A 6 -23.71 -12.33 -80.21
CA GLY A 6 -24.36 -12.33 -81.52
C GLY A 6 -23.61 -13.20 -82.52
N THR A 7 -24.35 -14.12 -83.14
CA THR A 7 -23.93 -14.89 -84.31
C THR A 7 -24.09 -14.03 -85.57
N GLU A 8 -23.01 -13.59 -86.17
CA GLU A 8 -23.01 -13.03 -87.53
C GLU A 8 -23.05 -14.18 -88.56
N ALA A 9 -24.17 -14.30 -89.27
CA ALA A 9 -24.28 -15.10 -90.48
C ALA A 9 -24.40 -14.16 -91.69
N GLY A 10 -23.28 -13.94 -92.38
CA GLY A 10 -23.24 -13.34 -93.70
C GLY A 10 -23.87 -14.27 -94.73
N GLY A 11 -25.10 -13.96 -95.14
CA GLY A 11 -25.81 -14.63 -96.24
C GLY A 11 -25.91 -13.72 -97.44
N GLU A 12 -24.99 -13.89 -98.39
CA GLU A 12 -25.05 -13.32 -99.74
C GLU A 12 -26.22 -13.96 -100.50
N ALA A 13 -27.36 -13.26 -100.55
CA ALA A 13 -28.60 -13.77 -101.12
C ALA A 13 -29.15 -12.83 -102.21
N ALA A 14 -29.19 -13.36 -103.43
CA ALA A 14 -29.71 -12.75 -104.65
C ALA A 14 -31.04 -12.00 -104.43
N GLY A 15 -31.05 -10.69 -104.72
CA GLY A 15 -32.25 -9.86 -104.75
C GLY A 15 -33.02 -10.04 -106.06
N ASN A 16 -34.36 -10.02 -105.99
CA ASN A 16 -35.22 -10.05 -107.18
C ASN A 16 -35.10 -8.72 -107.95
N THR A 17 -35.16 -8.76 -109.29
CA THR A 17 -35.19 -7.57 -110.15
C THR A 17 -36.56 -6.87 -110.14
N CYS A 18 -36.56 -5.56 -110.33
CA CYS A 18 -37.75 -4.70 -110.29
C CYS A 18 -38.75 -5.04 -111.40
N ASN A 19 -40.04 -5.22 -111.06
CA ASN A 19 -41.11 -5.57 -112.02
C ASN A 19 -41.64 -4.37 -112.84
N PHE A 20 -40.86 -3.28 -112.97
CA PHE A 20 -41.21 -2.12 -113.79
C PHE A 20 -40.69 -2.31 -115.22
N PRO A 21 -41.51 -2.12 -116.28
CA PRO A 21 -41.08 -2.35 -117.67
C PRO A 21 -39.82 -1.53 -118.04
N GLY A 22 -38.69 -2.21 -118.30
CA GLY A 22 -37.42 -1.58 -118.67
C GLY A 22 -36.50 -1.20 -117.50
N CYS A 23 -36.72 -1.74 -116.29
CA CYS A 23 -35.84 -1.53 -115.14
C CYS A 23 -35.20 -2.84 -114.65
N ASP A 24 -33.87 -2.92 -114.67
CA ASP A 24 -33.11 -4.11 -114.25
C ASP A 24 -32.51 -3.97 -112.83
N ARG A 25 -32.96 -2.99 -112.03
CA ARG A 25 -32.46 -2.79 -110.65
C ARG A 25 -32.99 -3.86 -109.70
N VAL A 26 -32.14 -4.32 -108.80
CA VAL A 26 -32.49 -5.22 -107.69
C VAL A 26 -33.38 -4.52 -106.65
N VAL A 27 -34.38 -5.23 -106.15
CA VAL A 27 -35.32 -4.78 -105.12
C VAL A 27 -34.76 -5.13 -103.75
N PRO A 28 -34.68 -4.16 -102.81
CA PRO A 28 -34.21 -4.44 -101.46
C PRO A 28 -35.19 -5.34 -100.71
N ARG A 29 -34.66 -6.32 -99.98
CA ARG A 29 -35.48 -7.16 -99.08
C ARG A 29 -35.84 -6.35 -97.84
N SER A 30 -37.13 -6.13 -97.60
CA SER A 30 -37.62 -5.60 -96.33
C SER A 30 -37.51 -6.67 -95.24
N GLY A 31 -36.67 -6.47 -94.24
CA GLY A 31 -36.40 -7.43 -93.15
C GLY A 31 -37.52 -7.61 -92.11
N GLY A 32 -38.76 -7.23 -92.43
CA GLY A 32 -39.92 -7.39 -91.54
C GLY A 32 -40.80 -8.57 -91.95
N PRO A 33 -41.64 -9.11 -91.04
CA PRO A 33 -42.65 -10.10 -91.38
C PRO A 33 -43.70 -9.45 -92.31
N GLY A 34 -43.56 -9.65 -93.61
CA GLY A 34 -44.42 -9.05 -94.63
C GLY A 34 -44.08 -9.53 -96.05
N ARG A 35 -45.01 -9.34 -96.98
CA ARG A 35 -44.84 -9.71 -98.39
C ARG A 35 -43.67 -8.92 -99.01
N PRO A 36 -42.68 -9.56 -99.66
CA PRO A 36 -41.53 -8.87 -100.25
C PRO A 36 -41.95 -7.75 -101.20
N ALA A 37 -41.22 -6.64 -101.21
CA ALA A 37 -41.45 -5.54 -102.15
C ALA A 37 -41.23 -6.02 -103.60
N GLU A 38 -42.09 -5.60 -104.52
CA GLU A 38 -42.04 -5.97 -105.95
C GLU A 38 -41.31 -4.92 -106.83
N TYR A 39 -41.00 -3.75 -106.28
CA TYR A 39 -40.43 -2.62 -107.00
C TYR A 39 -39.26 -2.00 -106.22
N CYS A 40 -38.25 -1.47 -106.94
CA CYS A 40 -37.09 -0.81 -106.33
C CYS A 40 -37.43 0.58 -105.78
N ASP A 41 -36.55 1.14 -104.95
CA ASP A 41 -36.74 2.42 -104.22
C ASP A 41 -36.77 3.69 -105.09
N LEU A 42 -36.85 3.56 -106.41
CA LEU A 42 -36.99 4.70 -107.32
C LEU A 42 -38.38 5.34 -107.16
N PRO A 43 -38.46 6.64 -106.80
CA PRO A 43 -39.73 7.36 -106.72
C PRO A 43 -40.34 7.48 -108.13
N GLY A 44 -41.21 6.53 -108.46
CA GLY A 44 -41.80 6.36 -109.79
C GLY A 44 -42.06 4.91 -110.17
N HIS A 45 -41.40 3.95 -109.53
CA HIS A 45 -41.59 2.52 -109.78
C HIS A 45 -42.63 1.97 -108.81
N THR A 46 -43.90 2.23 -109.12
CA THR A 46 -45.04 1.70 -108.36
C THR A 46 -45.93 0.85 -109.26
N ARG A 47 -46.71 -0.06 -108.67
CA ARG A 47 -47.65 -0.95 -109.39
C ARG A 47 -48.57 -0.22 -110.37
N TRP A 48 -49.09 0.94 -109.97
CA TRP A 48 -49.99 1.75 -110.79
C TRP A 48 -49.30 2.32 -112.03
N ARG A 49 -48.06 2.82 -111.90
CA ARG A 49 -47.31 3.35 -113.05
C ARG A 49 -46.81 2.24 -113.98
N ALA A 50 -46.43 1.09 -113.44
CA ALA A 50 -46.06 -0.09 -114.23
C ALA A 50 -47.24 -0.61 -115.08
N TRP A 51 -48.46 -0.56 -114.54
CA TRP A 51 -49.67 -0.90 -115.29
C TRP A 51 -49.97 0.14 -116.39
N LYS A 52 -49.90 1.44 -116.08
CA LYS A 52 -50.12 2.50 -117.07
C LYS A 52 -49.12 2.46 -118.23
N GLU A 53 -47.85 2.13 -117.96
CA GLU A 53 -46.81 2.00 -118.97
C GLU A 53 -46.99 0.74 -119.85
N ARG A 54 -47.54 -0.35 -119.30
CA ARG A 54 -47.95 -1.53 -120.09
C ARG A 54 -49.13 -1.22 -121.00
N GLN A 55 -50.16 -0.54 -120.47
CA GLN A 55 -51.33 -0.13 -121.25
C GLN A 55 -50.97 0.82 -122.41
N ARG A 56 -49.99 1.72 -122.21
CA ARG A 56 -49.48 2.59 -123.28
C ARG A 56 -48.84 1.78 -124.42
N ARG A 57 -48.06 0.74 -124.10
CA ARG A 57 -47.41 -0.14 -125.09
C ARG A 57 -48.40 -1.04 -125.84
N ASP A 58 -49.43 -1.56 -125.17
CA ASP A 58 -50.46 -2.38 -125.83
C ASP A 58 -51.29 -1.55 -126.83
N HIS A 59 -51.56 -0.27 -126.49
CA HIS A 59 -52.27 0.64 -127.38
C HIS A 59 -51.43 1.07 -128.61
N GLU A 60 -50.09 1.08 -128.50
CA GLU A 60 -49.18 1.28 -129.64
C GLU A 60 -49.17 0.05 -130.58
N GLN A 61 -49.35 -1.17 -130.06
CA GLN A 61 -49.36 -2.42 -130.86
C GLN A 61 -50.68 -2.71 -131.59
N GLN A 62 -51.84 -2.24 -131.10
CA GLN A 62 -53.15 -2.54 -131.71
C GLN A 62 -53.58 -1.60 -132.85
N SER A 63 -52.83 -0.52 -133.12
CA SER A 63 -53.20 0.48 -134.13
C SER A 63 -52.85 0.13 -135.60
N SER A 64 -52.30 -1.07 -135.87
CA SER A 64 -51.68 -1.37 -137.18
C SER A 64 -52.46 -2.25 -138.17
N THR A 65 -53.76 -2.56 -137.98
CA THR A 65 -54.47 -3.42 -138.97
C THR A 65 -55.97 -3.12 -139.10
N GLN A 66 -56.42 -2.70 -140.30
CA GLN A 66 -57.84 -2.52 -140.69
C GLN A 66 -58.09 -3.00 -142.15
N PRO A 67 -59.36 -3.31 -142.55
CA PRO A 67 -59.71 -4.38 -143.49
C PRO A 67 -60.76 -3.99 -144.59
N VAL A 68 -61.36 -5.03 -145.24
CA VAL A 68 -62.73 -5.17 -145.82
C VAL A 68 -63.00 -4.68 -147.26
N THR A 69 -63.65 -5.52 -148.10
CA THR A 69 -65.05 -5.35 -148.60
C THR A 69 -65.44 -6.25 -149.79
N VAL A 70 -66.69 -6.71 -149.73
CA VAL A 70 -67.56 -7.44 -150.70
C VAL A 70 -68.55 -6.42 -151.28
N THR A 71 -69.06 -6.63 -152.51
CA THR A 71 -70.46 -6.37 -153.01
C THR A 71 -70.42 -6.23 -154.55
N GLU A 72 -71.08 -7.06 -155.35
CA GLU A 72 -72.52 -7.15 -155.73
C GLU A 72 -72.76 -6.69 -157.18
N SER A 73 -73.80 -7.30 -157.74
CA SER A 73 -74.36 -7.36 -159.10
C SER A 73 -75.06 -6.08 -159.59
N GLU A 74 -75.33 -5.96 -160.92
CA GLU A 74 -76.55 -5.33 -161.48
C GLU A 74 -76.72 -5.41 -163.03
N GLY A 75 -77.94 -5.70 -163.52
CA GLY A 75 -78.57 -5.02 -164.70
C GLY A 75 -78.91 -5.82 -165.99
N PRO A 76 -79.75 -5.29 -166.93
CA PRO A 76 -81.21 -5.51 -166.91
C PRO A 76 -81.90 -5.90 -168.27
N VAL A 77 -83.14 -6.38 -168.14
CA VAL A 77 -84.26 -6.47 -169.13
C VAL A 77 -84.34 -7.60 -170.18
N THR A 78 -83.97 -8.82 -169.80
CA THR A 78 -84.81 -10.04 -170.01
C THR A 78 -85.78 -10.24 -168.81
N ALA A 79 -86.09 -9.14 -168.12
CA ALA A 79 -86.66 -8.98 -166.78
C ALA A 79 -88.18 -9.08 -166.67
N ALA A 80 -88.83 -9.83 -167.57
CA ALA A 80 -90.24 -10.20 -167.44
C ALA A 80 -90.43 -11.72 -167.47
N ARG A 81 -89.58 -12.45 -168.23
CA ARG A 81 -89.56 -13.91 -168.23
C ARG A 81 -88.60 -14.46 -167.18
N LEU A 82 -87.43 -13.86 -167.01
CA LEU A 82 -86.61 -14.07 -165.82
C LEU A 82 -87.36 -13.61 -164.57
N ARG A 83 -88.23 -12.59 -164.63
CA ARG A 83 -89.04 -12.14 -163.48
C ARG A 83 -90.19 -13.08 -163.13
N ALA A 84 -90.75 -13.82 -164.08
CA ALA A 84 -91.74 -14.86 -163.77
C ALA A 84 -91.08 -16.13 -163.20
N ASP A 85 -89.91 -16.52 -163.71
CA ASP A 85 -89.10 -17.60 -163.14
C ASP A 85 -88.43 -17.19 -161.83
N ASP A 86 -88.06 -15.93 -161.65
CA ASP A 86 -87.56 -15.32 -160.42
C ASP A 86 -88.70 -15.06 -159.43
N LEU A 87 -89.93 -14.73 -159.86
CA LEU A 87 -91.10 -14.72 -158.98
C LEU A 87 -91.50 -16.15 -158.57
N LEU A 88 -91.31 -17.16 -159.42
CA LEU A 88 -91.50 -18.57 -159.04
C LEU A 88 -90.36 -19.09 -158.18
N THR A 89 -89.13 -18.64 -158.39
CA THR A 89 -87.95 -18.98 -157.57
C THR A 89 -87.98 -18.23 -156.24
N GLN A 90 -88.45 -16.98 -156.20
CA GLN A 90 -88.75 -16.22 -154.99
C GLN A 90 -89.97 -16.78 -154.29
N PHE A 91 -91.04 -17.19 -154.99
CA PHE A 91 -92.16 -17.84 -154.33
C PHE A 91 -91.77 -19.20 -153.76
N ARG A 92 -90.91 -19.97 -154.46
CA ARG A 92 -90.33 -21.20 -153.93
C ARG A 92 -89.38 -20.91 -152.77
N SER A 93 -88.50 -19.93 -152.89
CA SER A 93 -87.55 -19.52 -151.85
C SER A 93 -88.27 -18.99 -150.61
N VAL A 94 -89.30 -18.16 -150.79
CA VAL A 94 -90.16 -17.65 -149.70
C VAL A 94 -91.03 -18.75 -149.14
N SER A 95 -91.50 -19.70 -149.96
CA SER A 95 -92.19 -20.90 -149.44
C SER A 95 -91.23 -21.81 -148.67
N THR A 96 -90.00 -21.99 -149.13
CA THR A 96 -88.96 -22.76 -148.44
C THR A 96 -88.51 -22.05 -147.17
N GLN A 97 -88.41 -20.72 -147.19
CA GLN A 97 -88.06 -19.89 -146.06
C GLN A 97 -89.21 -19.83 -145.06
N LEU A 98 -90.47 -19.78 -145.50
CA LEU A 98 -91.65 -19.86 -144.65
C LEU A 98 -91.80 -21.28 -144.08
N SER A 99 -91.57 -22.32 -144.87
CA SER A 99 -91.48 -23.70 -144.38
C SER A 99 -90.36 -23.85 -143.36
N HIS A 100 -89.19 -23.28 -143.60
CA HIS A 100 -88.07 -23.30 -142.66
C HIS A 100 -88.39 -22.50 -141.39
N THR A 101 -89.04 -21.35 -141.52
CA THR A 101 -89.45 -20.52 -140.38
C THR A 101 -90.57 -21.17 -139.58
N LEU A 102 -91.51 -21.86 -140.24
CA LEU A 102 -92.55 -22.65 -139.59
C LEU A 102 -91.98 -23.93 -138.97
N GLU A 103 -91.01 -24.59 -139.60
CA GLU A 103 -90.29 -25.73 -139.03
C GLU A 103 -89.45 -25.31 -137.83
N GLN A 104 -88.81 -24.13 -137.89
CA GLN A 104 -88.07 -23.54 -136.78
C GLN A 104 -89.02 -23.10 -135.66
N ALA A 105 -90.13 -22.44 -135.97
CA ALA A 105 -91.15 -22.06 -134.99
C ALA A 105 -91.84 -23.28 -134.38
N VAL A 106 -92.08 -24.35 -135.15
CA VAL A 106 -92.59 -25.64 -134.66
C VAL A 106 -91.52 -26.39 -133.86
N ALA A 107 -90.24 -26.27 -134.19
CA ALA A 107 -89.15 -26.83 -133.38
C ALA A 107 -89.02 -26.07 -132.04
N GLU A 108 -89.06 -24.74 -132.06
CA GLU A 108 -89.06 -23.89 -130.86
C GLU A 108 -90.32 -24.10 -130.03
N LEU A 109 -91.51 -24.19 -130.64
CA LEU A 109 -92.76 -24.58 -129.97
C LEU A 109 -92.71 -26.01 -129.45
N ARG A 110 -92.09 -26.96 -130.15
CA ARG A 110 -91.89 -28.33 -129.66
C ARG A 110 -90.91 -28.36 -128.49
N THR A 111 -89.93 -27.47 -128.45
CA THR A 111 -88.97 -27.36 -127.34
C THR A 111 -89.60 -26.67 -126.13
N LEU A 112 -90.47 -25.67 -126.35
CA LEU A 112 -91.27 -25.01 -125.32
C LEU A 112 -92.46 -25.85 -124.83
N SER A 113 -92.99 -26.73 -125.70
CA SER A 113 -94.08 -27.66 -125.40
C SER A 113 -93.58 -29.04 -125.03
N ASP A 114 -92.26 -29.26 -124.95
CA ASP A 114 -91.65 -30.49 -124.44
C ASP A 114 -91.70 -30.45 -122.92
N PRO A 115 -92.65 -31.18 -122.29
CA PRO A 115 -92.79 -31.16 -120.85
C PRO A 115 -91.52 -31.69 -120.17
N SER A 116 -90.75 -32.56 -120.82
CA SER A 116 -89.52 -33.14 -120.27
C SER A 116 -88.37 -32.13 -120.20
N ALA A 117 -88.27 -31.21 -121.17
CA ALA A 117 -87.32 -30.11 -121.14
C ALA A 117 -87.64 -29.11 -120.01
N THR A 118 -88.94 -28.79 -119.83
CA THR A 118 -89.37 -27.93 -118.72
C THR A 118 -89.22 -28.61 -117.36
N GLU A 119 -89.48 -29.91 -117.26
CA GLU A 119 -89.28 -30.70 -116.05
C GLU A 119 -87.79 -30.77 -115.68
N ALA A 120 -86.90 -31.03 -116.65
CA ALA A 120 -85.45 -31.02 -116.42
C ALA A 120 -84.95 -29.64 -115.95
N GLN A 121 -85.50 -28.55 -116.51
CA GLN A 121 -85.17 -27.19 -116.08
C GLN A 121 -85.71 -26.87 -114.68
N ILE A 122 -86.93 -27.30 -114.35
CA ILE A 122 -87.52 -27.16 -113.01
C ILE A 122 -86.71 -27.98 -111.99
N GLN A 123 -86.32 -29.22 -112.32
CA GLN A 123 -85.47 -30.05 -111.46
C GLN A 123 -84.07 -29.43 -111.28
N ALA A 124 -83.49 -28.83 -112.32
CA ALA A 124 -82.23 -28.10 -112.21
C ALA A 124 -82.35 -26.86 -111.31
N VAL A 125 -83.44 -26.08 -111.43
CA VAL A 125 -83.72 -24.94 -110.54
C VAL A 125 -84.00 -25.40 -109.10
N HIS A 126 -84.72 -26.50 -108.91
CA HIS A 126 -84.91 -27.09 -107.58
C HIS A 126 -83.60 -27.59 -106.97
N ALA A 127 -82.70 -28.19 -107.77
CA ALA A 127 -81.38 -28.61 -107.32
C ALA A 127 -80.49 -27.41 -106.94
N ASP A 128 -80.45 -26.34 -107.75
CA ASP A 128 -79.73 -25.11 -107.41
C ASP A 128 -80.32 -24.43 -106.16
N ALA A 129 -81.66 -24.36 -106.06
CA ALA A 129 -82.33 -23.82 -104.88
C ALA A 129 -82.01 -24.66 -103.62
N ALA A 130 -82.06 -25.99 -103.71
CA ALA A 130 -81.68 -26.89 -102.62
C ALA A 130 -80.21 -26.73 -102.23
N GLN A 131 -79.32 -26.56 -103.21
CA GLN A 131 -77.90 -26.30 -102.96
C GLN A 131 -77.69 -24.94 -102.27
N ARG A 132 -78.40 -23.89 -102.68
CA ARG A 132 -78.34 -22.57 -102.03
C ARG A 132 -78.86 -22.64 -100.60
N VAL A 133 -80.00 -23.30 -100.37
CA VAL A 133 -80.55 -23.52 -99.02
C VAL A 133 -79.54 -24.27 -98.16
N ALA A 134 -79.00 -25.39 -98.64
CA ALA A 134 -77.99 -26.15 -97.92
C ALA A 134 -76.73 -25.32 -97.61
N SER A 135 -76.26 -24.49 -98.55
CA SER A 135 -75.10 -23.61 -98.33
C SER A 135 -75.40 -22.50 -97.32
N ALA A 136 -76.62 -21.94 -97.32
CA ALA A 136 -77.04 -20.92 -96.37
C ALA A 136 -77.24 -21.51 -94.97
N GLU A 137 -77.79 -22.71 -94.87
CA GLU A 137 -77.92 -23.46 -93.62
C GLU A 137 -76.55 -23.82 -93.04
N GLN A 138 -75.60 -24.25 -93.87
CA GLN A 138 -74.22 -24.49 -93.45
C GLN A 138 -73.54 -23.21 -92.96
N ALA A 139 -73.71 -22.09 -93.67
CA ALA A 139 -73.17 -20.79 -93.24
C ALA A 139 -73.79 -20.32 -91.92
N LEU A 140 -75.11 -20.47 -91.74
CA LEU A 140 -75.80 -20.15 -90.50
C LEU A 140 -75.31 -21.03 -89.34
N ALA A 141 -75.14 -22.33 -89.57
CA ALA A 141 -74.60 -23.26 -88.56
C ALA A 141 -73.16 -22.89 -88.16
N ALA A 142 -72.32 -22.49 -89.11
CA ALA A 142 -70.96 -22.03 -88.83
C ALA A 142 -70.96 -20.73 -88.01
N GLU A 143 -71.79 -19.74 -88.35
CA GLU A 143 -71.93 -18.50 -87.58
C GLU A 143 -72.46 -18.74 -86.16
N GLN A 144 -73.45 -19.63 -86.01
CA GLN A 144 -73.96 -20.04 -84.70
C GLN A 144 -72.88 -20.72 -83.85
N GLN A 145 -72.08 -21.59 -84.46
CA GLN A 145 -70.95 -22.24 -83.80
C GLN A 145 -69.90 -21.21 -83.39
N HIS A 146 -69.52 -20.29 -84.28
CA HIS A 146 -68.58 -19.22 -83.98
C HIS A 146 -69.07 -18.30 -82.87
N HIS A 147 -70.37 -17.95 -82.87
CA HIS A 147 -70.97 -17.18 -81.77
C HIS A 147 -70.90 -17.95 -80.46
N HIS A 148 -71.20 -19.24 -80.47
CA HIS A 148 -71.12 -20.06 -79.26
C HIS A 148 -69.69 -20.16 -78.72
N GLU A 149 -68.70 -20.40 -79.60
CA GLU A 149 -67.29 -20.42 -79.24
C GLU A 149 -66.81 -19.06 -78.71
N ALA A 150 -67.26 -17.95 -79.29
CA ALA A 150 -66.94 -16.61 -78.82
C ALA A 150 -67.53 -16.33 -77.44
N GLU A 151 -68.78 -16.72 -77.18
CA GLU A 151 -69.40 -16.59 -75.85
C GLU A 151 -68.73 -17.49 -74.81
N GLN A 152 -68.35 -18.72 -75.17
CA GLN A 152 -67.57 -19.59 -74.28
C GLN A 152 -66.20 -18.99 -73.96
N ALA A 153 -65.49 -18.47 -74.97
CA ALA A 153 -64.19 -17.83 -74.78
C ALA A 153 -64.31 -16.57 -73.90
N ARG A 154 -65.38 -15.78 -74.10
CA ARG A 154 -65.69 -14.62 -73.26
C ARG A 154 -65.97 -15.03 -71.82
N ALA A 155 -66.83 -16.02 -71.59
CA ALA A 155 -67.14 -16.51 -70.25
C ALA A 155 -65.90 -17.07 -69.54
N ALA A 156 -65.03 -17.78 -70.26
CA ALA A 156 -63.75 -18.26 -69.72
C ALA A 156 -62.79 -17.12 -69.37
N ALA A 157 -62.73 -16.06 -70.19
CA ALA A 157 -61.92 -14.88 -69.91
C ALA A 157 -62.45 -14.07 -68.72
N GLU A 158 -63.78 -13.93 -68.59
CA GLU A 158 -64.43 -13.30 -67.44
C GLU A 158 -64.15 -14.08 -66.15
N ALA A 159 -64.30 -15.41 -66.16
CA ALA A 159 -63.95 -16.24 -65.00
C ALA A 159 -62.47 -16.14 -64.62
N ALA A 160 -61.56 -16.17 -65.61
CA ALA A 160 -60.12 -16.01 -65.34
C ALA A 160 -59.77 -14.61 -64.78
N ALA A 161 -60.49 -13.56 -65.20
CA ALA A 161 -60.31 -12.22 -64.67
C ALA A 161 -60.83 -12.09 -63.23
N GLU A 162 -61.95 -12.74 -62.90
CA GLU A 162 -62.47 -12.83 -61.54
C GLU A 162 -61.49 -13.57 -60.62
N ASP A 163 -60.99 -14.74 -61.03
CA ASP A 163 -59.99 -15.51 -60.29
C ASP A 163 -58.71 -14.70 -60.06
N ALA A 164 -58.24 -13.98 -61.09
CA ALA A 164 -57.06 -13.11 -60.98
C ALA A 164 -57.29 -11.94 -60.01
N THR A 165 -58.52 -11.38 -59.97
CA THR A 165 -58.87 -10.31 -59.04
C THR A 165 -58.88 -10.82 -57.60
N VAL A 166 -59.51 -11.97 -57.34
CA VAL A 166 -59.52 -12.60 -56.00
C VAL A 166 -58.09 -12.95 -55.55
N ALA A 167 -57.26 -13.49 -56.44
CA ALA A 167 -55.86 -13.78 -56.14
C ALA A 167 -55.05 -12.51 -55.82
N ALA A 168 -55.30 -11.41 -56.54
CA ALA A 168 -54.66 -10.12 -56.27
C ALA A 168 -55.09 -9.54 -54.92
N GLU A 169 -56.39 -9.54 -54.60
CA GLU A 169 -56.91 -9.09 -53.29
C GLU A 169 -56.33 -9.90 -52.13
N HIS A 170 -56.22 -11.23 -52.30
CA HIS A 170 -55.61 -12.09 -51.29
C HIS A 170 -54.13 -11.77 -51.09
N ALA A 171 -53.36 -11.63 -52.18
CA ALA A 171 -51.94 -11.27 -52.12
C ALA A 171 -51.73 -9.88 -51.50
N GLU A 172 -52.61 -8.91 -51.77
CA GLU A 172 -52.58 -7.58 -51.15
C GLU A 172 -52.85 -7.65 -49.64
N SER A 173 -53.82 -8.46 -49.22
CA SER A 173 -54.13 -8.69 -47.80
C SER A 173 -52.96 -9.35 -47.07
N GLU A 174 -52.34 -10.38 -47.66
CA GLU A 174 -51.17 -11.05 -47.07
C GLU A 174 -49.97 -10.10 -46.98
N ALA A 175 -49.73 -9.29 -48.02
CA ALA A 175 -48.65 -8.32 -48.03
C ALA A 175 -48.87 -7.22 -46.98
N GLU A 176 -50.10 -6.77 -46.77
CA GLU A 176 -50.44 -5.82 -45.73
C GLU A 176 -50.27 -6.41 -44.32
N GLN A 177 -50.73 -7.63 -44.10
CA GLN A 177 -50.51 -8.33 -42.83
C GLN A 177 -49.01 -8.49 -42.53
N ALA A 178 -48.21 -8.92 -43.52
CA ALA A 178 -46.77 -9.07 -43.37
C ALA A 178 -46.07 -7.73 -43.05
N ARG A 179 -46.54 -6.62 -43.64
CA ARG A 179 -46.05 -5.27 -43.30
C ARG A 179 -46.37 -4.90 -41.86
N GLN A 180 -47.60 -5.13 -41.42
CA GLN A 180 -48.03 -4.86 -40.04
C GLN A 180 -47.24 -5.68 -39.02
N GLU A 181 -47.03 -6.97 -39.28
CA GLU A 181 -46.22 -7.86 -38.43
C GLU A 181 -44.76 -7.39 -38.35
N ARG A 182 -44.17 -7.00 -39.48
CA ARG A 182 -42.80 -6.44 -39.52
C ARG A 182 -42.70 -5.14 -38.73
N ASP A 183 -43.66 -4.24 -38.89
CA ASP A 183 -43.65 -2.93 -38.24
C ASP A 183 -43.86 -3.08 -36.72
N ALA A 184 -44.73 -4.00 -36.29
CA ALA A 184 -44.90 -4.37 -34.89
C ALA A 184 -43.61 -4.98 -34.30
N ALA A 185 -42.98 -5.93 -34.99
CA ALA A 185 -41.72 -6.54 -34.55
C ALA A 185 -40.58 -5.50 -34.48
N THR A 186 -40.56 -4.54 -35.40
CA THR A 186 -39.57 -3.44 -35.40
C THR A 186 -39.80 -2.51 -34.21
N ALA A 187 -41.04 -2.14 -33.92
CA ALA A 187 -41.39 -1.30 -32.78
C ALA A 187 -41.05 -1.98 -31.44
N GLU A 188 -41.35 -3.29 -31.32
CA GLU A 188 -40.98 -4.08 -30.14
C GLU A 188 -39.46 -4.15 -29.96
N ALA A 189 -38.71 -4.42 -31.05
CA ALA A 189 -37.25 -4.46 -31.01
C ALA A 189 -36.63 -3.10 -30.64
N GLN A 190 -37.20 -1.99 -31.12
CA GLN A 190 -36.77 -0.64 -30.74
C GLN A 190 -37.04 -0.36 -29.26
N SER A 191 -38.23 -0.69 -28.76
CA SER A 191 -38.58 -0.56 -27.33
C SER A 191 -37.67 -1.41 -26.45
N ALA A 192 -37.40 -2.65 -26.84
CA ALA A 192 -36.47 -3.53 -26.12
C ALA A 192 -35.04 -2.97 -26.09
N ARG A 193 -34.56 -2.42 -27.21
CA ARG A 193 -33.24 -1.77 -27.28
C ARG A 193 -33.17 -0.52 -26.40
N GLN A 194 -34.23 0.29 -26.39
CA GLN A 194 -34.29 1.48 -25.54
C GLN A 194 -34.25 1.10 -24.06
N ARG A 195 -35.11 0.16 -23.63
CA ARG A 195 -35.10 -0.35 -22.26
C ARG A 195 -33.75 -0.93 -21.86
N ALA A 196 -33.12 -1.74 -22.73
CA ALA A 196 -31.80 -2.29 -22.46
C ALA A 196 -30.73 -1.20 -22.34
N THR A 197 -30.82 -0.12 -23.13
CA THR A 197 -29.88 1.02 -23.04
C THR A 197 -30.07 1.78 -21.73
N GLU A 198 -31.32 2.07 -21.36
CA GLU A 198 -31.66 2.73 -20.09
C GLU A 198 -31.23 1.89 -18.88
N GLU A 199 -31.45 0.57 -18.91
CA GLU A 199 -31.00 -0.37 -17.87
C GLU A 199 -29.46 -0.40 -17.75
N VAL A 200 -28.73 -0.42 -18.87
CA VAL A 200 -27.26 -0.38 -18.87
C VAL A 200 -26.73 0.96 -18.34
N GLU A 201 -27.34 2.09 -18.70
CA GLU A 201 -26.96 3.41 -18.19
C GLU A 201 -27.26 3.56 -16.69
N ALA A 202 -28.40 3.04 -16.23
CA ALA A 202 -28.76 3.00 -14.81
C ALA A 202 -27.77 2.14 -14.01
N ALA A 203 -27.49 0.92 -14.48
CA ALA A 203 -26.52 0.02 -13.83
C ALA A 203 -25.11 0.61 -13.80
N ARG A 204 -24.69 1.31 -14.87
CA ARG A 204 -23.41 2.01 -14.91
C ARG A 204 -23.35 3.15 -13.89
N THR A 205 -24.40 3.95 -13.80
CA THR A 205 -24.48 5.07 -12.84
C THR A 205 -24.43 4.56 -11.40
N GLU A 206 -25.17 3.49 -11.10
CA GLU A 206 -25.16 2.83 -9.78
C GLU A 206 -23.78 2.26 -9.44
N ALA A 207 -23.13 1.60 -10.40
CA ALA A 207 -21.77 1.09 -10.22
C ALA A 207 -20.75 2.22 -9.97
N GLU A 208 -20.83 3.32 -10.73
CA GLU A 208 -19.96 4.49 -10.55
C GLU A 208 -20.17 5.13 -9.15
N GLN A 209 -21.43 5.25 -8.70
CA GLN A 209 -21.75 5.74 -7.35
C GLN A 209 -21.21 4.81 -6.25
N THR A 210 -21.38 3.50 -6.40
CA THR A 210 -20.89 2.49 -5.45
C THR A 210 -19.36 2.54 -5.35
N VAL A 211 -18.66 2.64 -6.48
CA VAL A 211 -17.20 2.76 -6.52
C VAL A 211 -16.74 4.08 -5.89
N ALA A 212 -17.44 5.19 -6.15
CA ALA A 212 -17.13 6.48 -5.53
C ALA A 212 -17.30 6.45 -4.00
N ALA A 213 -18.41 5.87 -3.52
CA ALA A 213 -18.68 5.71 -2.08
C ALA A 213 -17.62 4.83 -1.41
N ALA A 214 -17.30 3.67 -1.99
CA ALA A 214 -16.27 2.77 -1.47
C ALA A 214 -14.89 3.44 -1.42
N ARG A 215 -14.55 4.28 -2.41
CA ARG A 215 -13.30 5.05 -2.42
C ARG A 215 -13.28 6.14 -1.34
N SER A 216 -14.39 6.85 -1.11
CA SER A 216 -14.49 7.84 -0.03
C SER A 216 -14.30 7.18 1.33
N GLN A 217 -15.03 6.09 1.58
CA GLN A 217 -14.93 5.33 2.83
C GLN A 217 -13.50 4.81 3.05
N ALA A 218 -12.87 4.20 2.03
CA ALA A 218 -11.50 3.73 2.15
C ALA A 218 -10.50 4.87 2.42
N ALA A 219 -10.72 6.06 1.83
CA ALA A 219 -9.88 7.23 2.10
C ALA A 219 -10.04 7.74 3.53
N GLU A 220 -11.27 7.75 4.06
CA GLU A 220 -11.58 8.11 5.45
C GLU A 220 -10.96 7.11 6.44
N GLU A 221 -11.08 5.81 6.20
CA GLU A 221 -10.48 4.76 7.03
C GLU A 221 -8.95 4.86 7.04
N VAL A 222 -8.32 5.11 5.89
CA VAL A 222 -6.87 5.32 5.80
C VAL A 222 -6.43 6.59 6.53
N ALA A 223 -7.22 7.68 6.46
CA ALA A 223 -6.94 8.91 7.19
C ALA A 223 -7.02 8.68 8.70
N ALA A 224 -8.10 8.05 9.18
CA ALA A 224 -8.28 7.71 10.59
C ALA A 224 -7.16 6.80 11.13
N ALA A 225 -6.79 5.75 10.38
CA ALA A 225 -5.70 4.86 10.76
C ALA A 225 -4.33 5.58 10.83
N ARG A 226 -4.10 6.57 9.96
CA ARG A 226 -2.88 7.40 10.01
C ARG A 226 -2.88 8.30 11.24
N GLU A 227 -4.00 8.95 11.55
CA GLU A 227 -4.13 9.78 12.75
C GLU A 227 -3.90 8.97 14.04
N GLU A 228 -4.51 7.78 14.14
CA GLU A 228 -4.31 6.87 15.26
C GLU A 228 -2.84 6.43 15.38
N THR A 229 -2.20 6.08 14.25
CA THR A 229 -0.79 5.70 14.24
C THR A 229 0.12 6.86 14.66
N GLU A 230 -0.14 8.08 14.19
CA GLU A 230 0.60 9.27 14.60
C GLU A 230 0.41 9.58 16.09
N GLN A 231 -0.81 9.44 16.59
CA GLN A 231 -1.10 9.64 18.01
C GLN A 231 -0.34 8.61 18.86
N ALA A 232 -0.44 7.32 18.52
CA ALA A 232 0.28 6.25 19.21
C ALA A 232 1.80 6.47 19.18
N GLN A 233 2.35 6.96 18.07
CA GLN A 233 3.78 7.31 17.97
C GLN A 233 4.16 8.50 18.87
N ARG A 234 3.30 9.52 18.99
CA ARG A 234 3.51 10.66 19.90
C ARG A 234 3.49 10.20 21.34
N GLU A 235 2.48 9.43 21.74
CA GLU A 235 2.34 8.84 23.08
C GLU A 235 3.54 7.97 23.43
N ALA A 236 3.90 7.00 22.58
CA ALA A 236 5.08 6.15 22.79
C ALA A 236 6.40 6.93 22.84
N THR A 237 6.49 8.09 22.17
CA THR A 237 7.66 8.97 22.27
C THR A 237 7.68 9.74 23.58
N GLN A 238 6.54 10.24 24.04
CA GLN A 238 6.40 10.91 25.33
C GLN A 238 6.71 9.94 26.48
N GLU A 239 6.15 8.73 26.47
CA GLU A 239 6.43 7.69 27.47
C GLU A 239 7.92 7.34 27.52
N ARG A 240 8.57 7.18 26.35
CA ARG A 240 10.02 6.94 26.29
C ARG A 240 10.84 8.11 26.84
N GLN A 241 10.43 9.35 26.58
CA GLN A 241 11.09 10.54 27.14
C GLN A 241 10.93 10.61 28.65
N GLN A 242 9.71 10.35 29.15
CA GLN A 242 9.41 10.32 30.57
C GLN A 242 10.21 9.21 31.29
N ALA A 243 10.14 7.97 30.80
CA ALA A 243 10.89 6.85 31.36
C ALA A 243 12.41 7.12 31.36
N ARG A 244 12.93 7.80 30.33
CA ARG A 244 14.34 8.21 30.29
C ARG A 244 14.64 9.29 31.34
N ALA A 245 13.77 10.26 31.54
CA ALA A 245 13.94 11.30 32.55
C ALA A 245 13.94 10.69 33.96
N GLU A 246 12.96 9.84 34.27
CA GLU A 246 12.87 9.10 35.53
C GLU A 246 14.10 8.21 35.76
N ALA A 247 14.59 7.52 34.73
CA ALA A 247 15.81 6.72 34.83
C ALA A 247 17.07 7.56 35.09
N GLU A 248 17.17 8.76 34.51
CA GLU A 248 18.30 9.67 34.77
C GLU A 248 18.21 10.31 36.16
N GLU A 249 17.00 10.61 36.65
CA GLU A 249 16.77 11.07 38.02
C GLU A 249 17.16 9.98 39.04
N ALA A 250 16.66 8.75 38.88
CA ALA A 250 17.01 7.62 39.74
C ALA A 250 18.52 7.33 39.75
N LYS A 251 19.21 7.49 38.60
CA LYS A 251 20.68 7.38 38.55
C LYS A 251 21.39 8.47 39.34
N ARG A 252 20.89 9.71 39.31
CA ARG A 252 21.46 10.83 40.07
C ARG A 252 21.26 10.61 41.57
N GLU A 253 20.06 10.23 41.98
CA GLU A 253 19.75 9.90 43.37
C GLU A 253 20.66 8.77 43.87
N ALA A 254 20.75 7.67 43.12
CA ALA A 254 21.64 6.56 43.48
C ALA A 254 23.12 6.97 43.54
N ALA A 255 23.59 7.84 42.64
CA ALA A 255 24.95 8.36 42.68
C ALA A 255 25.21 9.26 43.90
N ASP A 256 24.21 10.06 44.29
CA ASP A 256 24.25 10.91 45.48
C ASP A 256 24.24 10.08 46.77
N GLU A 257 23.40 9.04 46.85
CA GLU A 257 23.38 8.07 47.96
C GLU A 257 24.72 7.35 48.10
N VAL A 258 25.29 6.86 47.00
CA VAL A 258 26.61 6.20 47.00
C VAL A 258 27.70 7.17 47.46
N ARG A 259 27.63 8.45 47.06
CA ARG A 259 28.58 9.48 47.51
C ARG A 259 28.44 9.72 49.03
N ALA A 260 27.21 9.91 49.51
CA ALA A 260 26.94 10.11 50.94
C ALA A 260 27.41 8.91 51.78
N ALA A 261 27.11 7.68 51.35
CA ALA A 261 27.56 6.46 52.01
C ALA A 261 29.10 6.33 52.05
N ARG A 262 29.80 6.75 50.99
CA ARG A 262 31.27 6.78 50.96
C ARG A 262 31.84 7.83 51.91
N GLU A 263 31.22 9.00 52.01
CA GLU A 263 31.61 10.05 52.95
C GLU A 263 31.43 9.60 54.40
N GLU A 264 30.28 9.00 54.74
CA GLU A 264 30.01 8.43 56.06
C GLU A 264 31.01 7.32 56.41
N LEU A 265 31.31 6.42 55.47
CA LEU A 265 32.31 5.37 55.68
C LEU A 265 33.71 5.96 55.91
N ALA A 266 34.08 7.00 55.16
CA ALA A 266 35.35 7.69 55.33
C ALA A 266 35.44 8.38 56.70
N GLU A 267 34.36 9.01 57.16
CA GLU A 267 34.26 9.60 58.50
C GLU A 267 34.40 8.55 59.59
N ARG A 268 33.62 7.47 59.54
CA ARG A 268 33.73 6.34 60.48
C ARG A 268 35.12 5.73 60.51
N THR A 269 35.78 5.64 59.36
CA THR A 269 37.17 5.16 59.26
C THR A 269 38.12 6.11 59.98
N ARG A 270 37.99 7.44 59.77
CA ARG A 270 38.79 8.45 60.48
C ARG A 270 38.54 8.43 61.99
N GLU A 271 37.30 8.32 62.43
CA GLU A 271 36.94 8.23 63.84
C GLU A 271 37.54 6.99 64.50
N ARG A 272 37.44 5.83 63.83
CA ARG A 272 38.05 4.58 64.26
C ARG A 272 39.57 4.73 64.36
N ASP A 273 40.22 5.27 63.34
CA ASP A 273 41.67 5.44 63.33
C ASP A 273 42.12 6.43 64.42
N ALA A 274 41.36 7.50 64.66
CA ALA A 274 41.60 8.43 65.76
C ALA A 274 41.37 7.78 67.14
N ALA A 275 40.39 6.88 67.27
CA ALA A 275 40.17 6.10 68.48
C ALA A 275 41.32 5.11 68.73
N LEU A 276 41.81 4.42 67.69
CA LEU A 276 42.97 3.54 67.76
C LEU A 276 44.24 4.32 68.15
N GLN A 277 44.47 5.51 67.58
CA GLN A 277 45.59 6.37 67.98
C GLN A 277 45.47 6.84 69.44
N ARG A 278 44.26 7.18 69.91
CA ARG A 278 44.04 7.52 71.33
C ARG A 278 44.31 6.33 72.25
N ALA A 279 43.85 5.14 71.87
CA ALA A 279 44.12 3.90 72.61
C ALA A 279 45.63 3.62 72.66
N ALA A 280 46.33 3.67 71.53
CA ALA A 280 47.78 3.49 71.46
C ALA A 280 48.54 4.52 72.32
N ARG A 281 48.14 5.80 72.30
CA ARG A 281 48.73 6.83 73.19
C ARG A 281 48.45 6.56 74.67
N ALA A 282 47.25 6.08 75.00
CA ALA A 282 46.91 5.71 76.38
C ALA A 282 47.70 4.50 76.86
N GLU A 283 47.92 3.50 76.00
CA GLU A 283 48.79 2.35 76.27
C GLU A 283 50.24 2.79 76.48
N GLN A 284 50.80 3.64 75.60
CA GLN A 284 52.14 4.21 75.78
C GLN A 284 52.27 5.03 77.07
N ALA A 285 51.25 5.84 77.40
CA ALA A 285 51.23 6.58 78.65
C ALA A 285 51.16 5.64 79.88
N ARG A 286 50.42 4.53 79.78
CA ARG A 286 50.38 3.50 80.82
C ARG A 286 51.75 2.82 80.97
N GLU A 287 52.38 2.39 79.89
CA GLU A 287 53.73 1.79 79.90
C GLU A 287 54.77 2.76 80.47
N HIS A 288 54.70 4.04 80.10
CA HIS A 288 55.57 5.07 80.66
C HIS A 288 55.32 5.27 82.16
N ALA A 289 54.05 5.34 82.59
CA ALA A 289 53.69 5.45 84.00
C ALA A 289 54.12 4.21 84.81
N GLU A 290 54.01 3.00 84.24
CA GLU A 290 54.52 1.76 84.84
C GLU A 290 56.04 1.81 84.99
N THR A 291 56.76 2.26 83.96
CA THR A 291 58.22 2.46 84.01
C THR A 291 58.60 3.47 85.09
N GLN A 292 57.92 4.63 85.14
CA GLN A 292 58.12 5.63 86.19
C GLN A 292 57.81 5.09 87.59
N LEU A 293 56.75 4.28 87.73
CA LEU A 293 56.42 3.64 89.00
C LEU A 293 57.51 2.64 89.43
N ASP A 294 58.07 1.89 88.50
CA ASP A 294 59.16 0.95 88.80
C ASP A 294 60.48 1.67 89.09
N GLU A 295 60.77 2.80 88.43
CA GLU A 295 61.85 3.71 88.80
C GLU A 295 61.65 4.26 90.22
N VAL A 296 60.49 4.83 90.53
CA VAL A 296 60.16 5.35 91.88
C VAL A 296 60.21 4.25 92.94
N LYS A 297 59.79 3.01 92.63
CA LYS A 297 59.95 1.87 93.55
C LYS A 297 61.42 1.54 93.77
N THR A 298 62.24 1.58 92.73
CA THR A 298 63.68 1.32 92.80
C THR A 298 64.37 2.40 93.63
N GLU A 299 64.07 3.68 93.36
CA GLU A 299 64.53 4.83 94.15
C GLU A 299 64.07 4.73 95.61
N LEU A 300 62.81 4.33 95.87
CA LEU A 300 62.32 4.12 97.23
C LEU A 300 63.02 2.96 97.92
N GLN A 301 63.33 1.88 97.21
CA GLN A 301 64.11 0.75 97.73
C GLN A 301 65.55 1.19 98.07
N GLN A 302 66.18 1.96 97.19
CA GLN A 302 67.50 2.57 97.41
C GLN A 302 67.45 3.52 98.61
N ALA A 303 66.51 4.46 98.68
CA ALA A 303 66.34 5.37 99.81
C ALA A 303 66.13 4.62 101.13
N ARG A 304 65.36 3.52 101.13
CA ARG A 304 65.19 2.64 102.31
C ARG A 304 66.45 1.86 102.64
N GLN A 305 67.28 1.53 101.67
CA GLN A 305 68.57 0.88 101.89
C GLN A 305 69.57 1.89 102.46
N ASP A 306 69.61 3.10 101.92
CA ASP A 306 70.41 4.22 102.41
C ASP A 306 70.01 4.61 103.83
N GLU A 307 68.71 4.70 104.12
CA GLU A 307 68.20 4.93 105.48
C GLU A 307 68.63 3.80 106.44
N ARG A 308 68.54 2.54 106.00
CA ARG A 308 69.00 1.39 106.79
C ARG A 308 70.50 1.44 107.03
N SER A 309 71.29 1.80 106.02
CA SER A 309 72.75 1.96 106.16
C SER A 309 73.08 3.10 107.12
N SER A 310 72.43 4.26 106.98
CA SER A 310 72.59 5.42 107.85
C SER A 310 72.19 5.09 109.30
N ARG A 311 71.13 4.29 109.50
CA ARG A 311 70.74 3.81 110.83
C ARG A 311 71.74 2.82 111.41
N ALA A 312 72.30 1.93 110.59
CA ALA A 312 73.34 0.99 111.01
C ALA A 312 74.63 1.73 111.38
N GLU A 313 75.04 2.72 110.59
CA GLU A 313 76.16 3.61 110.87
C GLU A 313 75.93 4.41 112.16
N LEU A 314 74.73 5.00 112.35
CA LEU A 314 74.36 5.67 113.60
C LEU A 314 74.35 4.73 114.80
N ALA A 315 73.92 3.48 114.64
CA ALA A 315 73.93 2.49 115.71
C ALA A 315 75.37 2.08 116.07
N GLU A 316 76.24 1.92 115.08
CA GLU A 316 77.65 1.64 115.27
C GLU A 316 78.37 2.82 115.92
N LEU A 317 78.12 4.06 115.48
CA LEU A 317 78.66 5.27 116.11
C LEU A 317 78.22 5.39 117.57
N ARG A 318 76.94 5.11 117.86
CA ARG A 318 76.42 5.09 119.23
C ARG A 318 77.07 4.02 120.09
N LYS A 319 77.33 2.84 119.52
CA LYS A 319 78.03 1.75 120.20
C LYS A 319 79.48 2.14 120.49
N GLN A 320 80.19 2.69 119.50
CA GLN A 320 81.56 3.21 119.66
C GLN A 320 81.61 4.28 120.76
N HIS A 321 80.69 5.26 120.73
CA HIS A 321 80.62 6.26 121.80
C HIS A 321 80.24 5.68 123.17
N ALA A 322 79.38 4.65 123.22
CA ALA A 322 79.07 3.96 124.48
C ALA A 322 80.30 3.21 125.03
N ASP A 323 81.08 2.58 124.16
CA ASP A 323 82.32 1.88 124.51
C ASP A 323 83.43 2.87 124.94
N GLU A 324 83.55 4.01 124.27
CA GLU A 324 84.42 5.13 124.66
C GLU A 324 84.04 5.69 126.03
N VAL A 325 82.74 5.96 126.27
CA VAL A 325 82.24 6.42 127.57
C VAL A 325 82.46 5.37 128.66
N ALA A 326 82.26 4.08 128.36
CA ALA A 326 82.53 3.01 129.31
C ALA A 326 84.02 2.88 129.64
N THR A 327 84.90 3.17 128.67
CA THR A 327 86.36 3.17 128.86
C THR A 327 86.79 4.38 129.68
N LEU A 328 86.33 5.58 129.34
CA LEU A 328 86.52 6.80 130.15
C LEU A 328 85.98 6.64 131.58
N ARG A 329 84.83 5.97 131.76
CA ARG A 329 84.30 5.68 133.10
C ARG A 329 85.18 4.72 133.89
N ARG A 330 85.73 3.68 133.24
CA ARG A 330 86.68 2.76 133.89
C ARG A 330 87.98 3.49 134.27
N GLU A 331 88.52 4.29 133.37
CA GLU A 331 89.72 5.11 133.60
C GLU A 331 89.51 6.14 134.72
N SER A 332 88.37 6.85 134.70
CA SER A 332 88.02 7.80 135.76
C SER A 332 87.79 7.11 137.10
N ALA A 333 87.16 5.93 137.14
CA ALA A 333 87.00 5.14 138.37
C ALA A 333 88.34 4.68 138.94
N VAL A 334 89.29 4.28 138.10
CA VAL A 334 90.67 3.98 138.51
C VAL A 334 91.35 5.23 139.06
N SER A 335 91.23 6.39 138.40
CA SER A 335 91.82 7.65 138.90
C SER A 335 91.22 8.11 140.23
N VAL A 336 89.90 7.94 140.42
CA VAL A 336 89.21 8.28 141.66
C VAL A 336 89.59 7.31 142.77
N GLN A 337 89.77 6.03 142.46
CA GLN A 337 90.23 5.06 143.45
C GLN A 337 91.68 5.34 143.88
N GLN A 338 92.55 5.66 142.92
CA GLN A 338 93.93 6.09 143.20
C GLN A 338 93.96 7.35 144.08
N ALA A 339 93.13 8.35 143.78
CA ALA A 339 93.01 9.56 144.60
C ALA A 339 92.46 9.27 146.01
N LYS A 340 91.52 8.33 146.15
CA LYS A 340 91.00 7.91 147.46
C LYS A 340 92.06 7.19 148.29
N ASP A 341 92.84 6.30 147.66
CA ASP A 341 93.91 5.58 148.34
C ASP A 341 95.02 6.55 148.79
N GLU A 342 95.33 7.56 147.97
CA GLU A 342 96.30 8.61 148.29
C GLU A 342 95.81 9.53 149.43
N VAL A 343 94.52 9.89 149.45
CA VAL A 343 93.89 10.65 150.55
C VAL A 343 93.81 9.80 151.82
N ALA A 344 93.50 8.51 151.73
CA ALA A 344 93.51 7.61 152.88
C ALA A 344 94.92 7.50 153.49
N GLN A 345 95.96 7.41 152.65
CA GLN A 345 97.35 7.43 153.09
C GLN A 345 97.73 8.77 153.76
N ARG A 346 97.27 9.91 153.23
CA ARG A 346 97.47 11.23 153.86
C ARG A 346 96.72 11.40 155.18
N LEU A 347 95.52 10.82 155.32
CA LEU A 347 94.75 10.85 156.57
C LEU A 347 95.42 10.01 157.66
N VAL A 348 95.94 8.83 157.33
CA VAL A 348 96.73 8.02 158.27
C VAL A 348 97.99 8.77 158.71
N ALA A 349 98.68 9.44 157.78
CA ALA A 349 99.85 10.27 158.12
C ALA A 349 99.51 11.48 159.01
N LEU A 350 98.34 12.10 158.81
CA LEU A 350 97.84 13.21 159.63
C LEU A 350 97.39 12.77 161.02
N ASP A 351 96.77 11.60 161.14
CA ASP A 351 96.40 11.03 162.45
C ASP A 351 97.63 10.61 163.26
N ASP A 352 98.67 10.06 162.62
CA ASP A 352 99.96 9.79 163.27
C ASP A 352 100.66 11.09 163.71
N ALA A 353 100.64 12.14 162.87
CA ALA A 353 101.18 13.45 163.23
C ALA A 353 100.39 14.09 164.39
N ARG A 354 99.07 13.93 164.42
CA ARG A 354 98.21 14.43 165.50
C ARG A 354 98.43 13.67 166.81
N ALA A 355 98.59 12.35 166.76
CA ALA A 355 98.93 11.53 167.92
C ALA A 355 100.29 11.93 168.51
N GLN A 356 101.29 12.18 167.66
CA GLN A 356 102.61 12.66 168.08
C GLN A 356 102.57 14.08 168.69
N THR A 357 101.67 14.94 168.21
CA THR A 357 101.49 16.30 168.72
C THR A 357 100.79 16.30 170.09
N LEU A 358 99.79 15.44 170.29
CA LEU A 358 99.11 15.27 171.58
C LEU A 358 100.03 14.71 172.67
N VAL A 359 100.92 13.78 172.33
CA VAL A 359 101.93 13.26 173.27
C VAL A 359 102.95 14.35 173.65
N ARG A 360 103.33 15.23 172.72
CA ARG A 360 104.19 16.40 173.02
C ARG A 360 103.47 17.44 173.88
N ALA A 361 102.19 17.69 173.63
CA ALA A 361 101.39 18.62 174.42
C ALA A 361 101.17 18.13 175.86
N GLN A 362 100.85 16.85 176.05
CA GLN A 362 100.70 16.25 177.40
C GLN A 362 102.03 16.23 178.17
N ARG A 363 103.17 16.10 177.48
CA ARG A 363 104.50 16.21 178.08
C ARG A 363 104.86 17.65 178.46
N ALA A 364 104.38 18.63 177.70
CA ALA A 364 104.55 20.05 178.01
C ALA A 364 103.65 20.50 179.18
N GLU A 365 102.41 20.00 179.26
CA GLU A 365 101.51 20.27 180.40
C GLU A 365 102.04 19.67 181.71
N SER A 366 102.54 18.44 181.70
CA SER A 366 103.16 17.84 182.88
C SER A 366 104.45 18.55 183.33
N GLN A 367 105.18 19.19 182.42
CA GLN A 367 106.33 20.04 182.74
C GLN A 367 105.91 21.41 183.28
N LEU A 368 104.76 21.95 182.86
CA LEU A 368 104.19 23.19 183.37
C LEU A 368 103.62 23.00 184.79
N ASP A 369 102.95 21.87 185.04
CA ASP A 369 102.47 21.46 186.36
C ASP A 369 103.62 21.27 187.37
N ALA A 370 104.80 20.85 186.90
CA ALA A 370 106.00 20.78 187.74
C ALA A 370 106.58 22.18 188.06
N ALA A 371 106.69 23.05 187.05
CA ALA A 371 107.30 24.37 187.20
C ALA A 371 106.45 25.37 188.02
N LEU A 372 105.12 25.29 187.94
CA LEU A 372 104.22 26.19 188.67
C LEU A 372 104.12 25.84 190.17
N THR A 373 104.27 24.56 190.51
CA THR A 373 104.31 24.10 191.90
C THR A 373 105.61 24.53 192.60
N GLU A 374 106.71 24.61 191.86
CA GLU A 374 108.02 25.06 192.36
C GLU A 374 108.09 26.59 192.55
N LEU A 375 107.42 27.36 191.68
CA LEU A 375 107.39 28.83 191.74
C LEU A 375 106.50 29.40 192.86
N HIS A 376 105.45 28.67 193.28
CA HIS A 376 104.62 29.11 194.41
C HIS A 376 105.28 28.84 195.77
N ALA A 377 106.04 27.75 195.91
CA ALA A 377 106.77 27.43 197.14
C ALA A 377 107.89 28.44 197.47
N LEU A 378 108.47 29.10 196.45
CA LEU A 378 109.56 30.07 196.61
C LEU A 378 109.08 31.53 196.80
N ARG A 379 107.76 31.80 196.70
CA ARG A 379 107.20 33.16 196.84
C ARG A 379 106.83 33.55 198.28
N ASP A 380 106.75 32.58 199.21
CA ASP A 380 106.27 32.80 200.58
C ASP A 380 107.36 33.14 201.65
N ALA A 381 108.66 33.14 201.34
CA ALA A 381 109.71 33.10 202.40
C ALA A 381 110.85 34.13 202.37
N GLY A 382 110.82 35.14 201.51
CA GLY A 382 111.87 36.18 201.53
C GLY A 382 111.47 37.41 200.75
N LYS A 383 110.16 37.59 200.52
CA LYS A 383 109.25 38.55 201.22
C LYS A 383 109.55 40.02 200.93
N GLN A 384 110.38 40.22 199.95
CA GLN A 384 111.27 41.34 199.85
C GLN A 384 111.75 41.27 198.39
N ASP A 385 111.20 42.14 197.55
CA ASP A 385 111.90 43.32 197.01
C ASP A 385 113.02 42.91 196.04
N ASN A 386 112.70 42.28 194.90
CA ASN A 386 112.16 42.86 193.65
C ASN A 386 113.13 43.85 192.96
N ALA A 387 114.00 43.29 192.10
CA ALA A 387 115.02 44.00 191.33
C ALA A 387 115.25 43.36 189.95
N GLY A 388 115.31 44.20 188.91
CA GLY A 388 116.35 44.20 187.85
C GLY A 388 116.27 43.25 186.63
N GLN A 389 116.03 43.84 185.43
CA GLN A 389 116.81 43.78 184.14
C GLN A 389 117.22 42.41 183.48
N PRO A 390 117.80 42.34 182.24
CA PRO A 390 117.56 42.96 180.90
C PRO A 390 117.82 41.99 179.66
N SER A 391 117.82 42.53 178.41
CA SER A 391 118.47 42.02 177.14
C SER A 391 117.92 40.74 176.44
N ALA A 392 118.16 40.38 175.16
CA ALA A 392 118.51 40.96 173.85
C ALA A 392 118.70 39.76 172.84
N LEU A 393 118.53 39.97 171.51
CA LEU A 393 119.00 39.13 170.36
C LEU A 393 118.33 37.74 170.16
N SER A 394 118.20 37.07 168.99
CA SER A 394 118.54 37.22 167.56
C SER A 394 117.93 36.02 166.76
N GLU A 395 117.70 36.19 165.44
CA GLU A 395 117.93 35.20 164.31
C GLU A 395 117.32 33.77 164.36
N ALA A 396 116.95 33.06 163.28
CA ALA A 396 117.02 33.17 161.81
C ALA A 396 116.17 32.03 161.16
N GLU A 397 115.80 32.21 159.88
CA GLU A 397 115.76 31.23 158.75
C GLU A 397 114.90 29.92 158.86
N ALA A 398 114.29 29.32 157.82
CA ALA A 398 114.35 29.42 156.37
C ALA A 398 113.07 28.78 155.72
N GLU A 399 112.76 29.16 154.47
CA GLU A 399 112.45 28.28 153.29
C GLU A 399 111.38 27.17 153.36
N SER A 400 110.61 26.78 152.32
CA SER A 400 110.60 27.04 150.88
C SER A 400 109.36 26.37 150.24
N SER A 401 109.02 26.85 149.03
CA SER A 401 108.46 26.13 147.86
C SER A 401 106.97 25.73 147.84
N ASP A 402 106.11 26.20 146.92
CA ASP A 402 106.03 26.19 145.43
C ASP A 402 105.22 24.99 144.87
N GLY A 403 104.43 25.24 143.80
CA GLY A 403 103.67 24.24 143.00
C GLY A 403 102.17 24.58 142.86
N GLU A 404 101.63 25.16 141.77
CA GLU A 404 101.58 24.73 140.35
C GLU A 404 100.78 23.41 140.21
N ILE A 405 99.71 23.25 139.43
CA ILE A 405 99.57 23.32 137.95
C ILE A 405 98.05 23.29 137.56
N ARG A 406 97.76 23.94 136.41
CA ARG A 406 96.63 23.87 135.42
C ARG A 406 95.38 23.03 135.68
#